data_AF-A0A662E682-F1
#
_entry.id   AF-A0A662E682-F1
#
_cell.length_a   1.000
_cell.length_b   1.000
_cell.length_c   1.000
_cell.angle_alpha   90.00
_cell.angle_beta   90.00
_cell.angle_gamma   90.00
#
_symmetry.space_group_name_H-M   'P 1'
#
loop_
_entity.id
_entity.type
_entity.pdbx_description
1 polymer ?
#
loop_
_entity_poly.entity_id
_entity_poly.type
_entity_poly.pdbx_seq_one_letter_code
_entity_poly.pdbx_strand_id
1 'polypeptide(L)' 'MGAAKGPQTGQNGSVITPAPQIICIDCGGRCFLLTYPPDDGIWEPGDVVAYRCEDCLDRWDLVISEDDDDSVARGD' A
#
# COMPACT_ATOMS: atom_id res chain seq x y z
N MET A 1 7.77 -34.85 4.16
CA MET A 1 8.45 -33.75 3.45
C MET A 1 7.61 -32.50 3.66
N GLY A 2 7.95 -31.49 4.46
CA GLY A 2 9.26 -31.03 4.92
C GLY A 2 9.46 -29.61 4.43
N ALA A 3 9.00 -28.62 5.19
CA ALA A 3 9.56 -27.27 5.26
C ALA A 3 9.14 -26.64 6.59
N ALA A 4 10.04 -26.69 7.57
CA ALA A 4 9.92 -25.91 8.79
C ALA A 4 10.14 -24.43 8.40
N LYS A 5 9.16 -23.57 8.70
CA LYS A 5 9.34 -22.11 8.61
C LYS A 5 10.40 -21.73 9.64
N GLY A 6 11.60 -21.38 9.18
CA GLY A 6 12.72 -20.97 10.02
C GLY A 6 12.37 -19.75 10.88
N PRO A 7 13.19 -19.43 11.90
CA PRO A 7 12.92 -18.31 12.78
C PRO A 7 13.11 -17.01 12.00
N GLN A 8 11.98 -16.41 11.60
CA GLN A 8 11.93 -15.06 11.05
C GLN A 8 12.49 -14.10 12.11
N THR A 9 13.72 -13.65 11.85
CA THR A 9 14.46 -12.70 12.67
C THR A 9 13.67 -11.39 12.68
N GLY A 10 13.42 -10.85 13.87
CA GLY A 10 12.46 -9.78 14.12
C GLY A 10 12.55 -8.62 13.14
N GLN A 11 11.47 -8.40 12.40
CA GLN A 11 11.26 -7.20 11.61
C GLN A 11 10.83 -6.10 12.56
N ASN A 12 11.65 -5.04 12.67
CA ASN A 12 11.27 -3.80 13.34
C ASN A 12 10.08 -3.24 12.56
N GLY A 13 8.90 -3.26 13.17
CA GLY A 13 7.66 -2.81 12.54
C GLY A 13 7.68 -1.31 12.28
N SER A 14 8.13 -0.90 11.09
CA SER A 14 7.70 0.37 10.51
C SER A 14 6.19 0.28 10.32
N VAL A 15 5.46 1.29 10.78
CA VAL A 15 4.01 1.36 10.61
C VAL A 15 3.73 1.73 9.17
N ILE A 16 3.27 0.77 8.37
CA ILE A 16 2.97 0.98 6.96
C ILE A 16 1.63 1.72 6.86
N THR A 17 1.57 2.76 6.03
CA THR A 17 0.32 3.49 5.77
C THR A 17 0.20 3.76 4.28
N PRO A 18 -0.86 3.27 3.60
CA PRO A 18 -1.06 3.53 2.19
C PRO A 18 -1.22 5.04 1.93
N ALA A 19 -0.58 5.52 0.87
CA ALA A 19 -0.74 6.90 0.44
C ALA A 19 -2.23 7.21 0.16
N PRO A 20 -2.78 8.34 0.61
CA PRO A 20 -4.20 8.65 0.35
C PRO A 20 -4.49 8.91 -1.13
N GLN A 21 -3.46 9.21 -1.93
CA GLN A 21 -3.55 9.51 -3.36
C GLN A 21 -2.37 8.91 -4.12
N ILE A 22 -2.64 8.45 -5.35
CA ILE A 22 -1.64 8.00 -6.32
C ILE A 22 -1.90 8.62 -7.69
N ILE A 23 -0.95 8.48 -8.61
CA ILE A 23 -1.13 8.84 -10.01
C ILE A 23 -1.74 7.66 -10.76
N CYS A 24 -2.79 7.92 -11.54
CA CYS A 24 -3.40 6.92 -12.42
C CYS A 24 -2.40 6.50 -13.50
N ILE A 25 -2.13 5.21 -13.63
CA ILE A 25 -1.20 4.71 -14.64
C ILE A 25 -1.75 4.80 -16.07
N ASP A 26 -3.07 4.77 -16.23
CA ASP A 26 -3.70 4.83 -17.57
C ASP A 26 -3.85 6.25 -18.11
N CYS A 27 -4.16 7.23 -17.25
CA CYS A 27 -4.47 8.61 -17.70
C CYS A 27 -3.59 9.70 -17.09
N GLY A 28 -2.75 9.38 -16.10
CA GLY A 28 -1.93 10.35 -15.36
C GLY A 28 -2.72 11.25 -14.40
N GLY A 29 -4.04 11.08 -14.29
CA GLY A 29 -4.91 11.78 -13.35
C GLY A 29 -4.71 11.36 -11.90
N ARG A 30 -5.52 11.91 -10.98
CA ARG A 30 -5.44 11.54 -9.56
C ARG A 30 -6.34 10.37 -9.24
N CYS A 31 -5.81 9.42 -8.47
CA CYS A 31 -6.59 8.35 -7.87
C CYS A 31 -6.65 8.52 -6.36
N PHE A 32 -7.81 8.21 -5.77
CA PHE A 32 -8.05 8.32 -4.33
C PHE A 32 -8.25 6.94 -3.70
N LEU A 33 -7.70 6.74 -2.51
CA LEU A 33 -7.85 5.52 -1.73
C LEU A 33 -9.34 5.30 -1.38
N LEU A 34 -9.83 4.10 -1.67
CA LEU A 34 -11.20 3.67 -1.35
C LEU A 34 -11.25 2.69 -0.18
N THR A 35 -10.19 1.90 0.02
CA THR A 35 -10.15 0.92 1.11
C THR A 35 -10.03 1.63 2.45
N TYR A 36 -10.92 1.28 3.37
CA TYR A 36 -10.85 1.74 4.76
C TYR A 36 -9.75 1.00 5.53
N PRO A 37 -9.18 1.62 6.57
CA PRO A 37 -8.29 0.93 7.48
C PRO A 37 -8.90 -0.37 8.03
N PRO A 38 -8.09 -1.42 8.28
CA PRO A 38 -8.52 -2.63 8.98
C PRO A 38 -9.12 -2.30 10.36
N ASP A 39 -9.88 -3.24 10.94
CA ASP A 39 -10.55 -3.06 12.23
C ASP A 39 -9.58 -2.70 13.38
N ASP A 40 -8.39 -3.30 13.38
CA ASP A 40 -7.28 -3.01 14.29
C ASP A 40 -6.46 -1.77 13.89
N GLY A 41 -6.73 -1.21 12.71
CA GLY A 41 -6.12 0.01 12.19
C GLY A 41 -4.66 -0.15 11.73
N ILE A 42 -4.16 -1.38 11.64
CA ILE A 42 -2.78 -1.68 11.27
C ILE A 42 -2.75 -2.26 9.86
N TRP A 43 -1.93 -1.69 8.98
CA TRP A 43 -1.68 -2.26 7.66
C TRP A 43 -0.48 -3.20 7.71
N GLU A 44 -0.59 -4.31 6.99
CA GLU A 44 0.47 -5.31 6.87
C GLU A 44 0.94 -5.45 5.41
N PRO A 45 2.22 -5.79 5.18
CA PRO A 45 2.68 -6.20 3.86
C PRO A 45 1.83 -7.35 3.33
N GLY A 46 1.38 -7.24 2.08
CA GLY A 46 0.48 -8.19 1.45
C GLY A 46 -1.00 -7.78 1.48
N ASP A 47 -1.38 -6.79 2.29
CA ASP A 47 -2.73 -6.22 2.23
C ASP A 47 -3.00 -5.60 0.86
N VAL A 48 -4.26 -5.62 0.44
CA VAL A 48 -4.68 -5.04 -0.85
C VAL A 48 -5.53 -3.81 -0.63
N VAL A 49 -5.10 -2.70 -1.21
CA VAL A 49 -5.81 -1.42 -1.20
C VAL A 49 -6.31 -1.05 -2.59
N ALA A 50 -7.52 -0.52 -2.64
CA ALA A 50 -8.17 -0.11 -3.87
C ALA A 50 -8.13 1.41 -4.01
N TYR A 51 -7.78 1.87 -5.20
CA TYR A 51 -7.79 3.27 -5.60
C TYR A 51 -8.72 3.48 -6.79
N ARG A 52 -9.33 4.67 -6.90
CA ARG A 52 -10.13 5.04 -8.07
C ARG A 52 -9.75 6.40 -8.62
N CYS A 53 -9.57 6.45 -9.94
CA CYS A 53 -9.28 7.69 -10.65
C CYS A 53 -10.53 8.59 -10.71
N GLU A 54 -10.38 9.89 -10.46
CA GLU A 54 -11.48 10.85 -10.64
C GLU A 54 -11.76 11.15 -12.13
N ASP A 55 -10.75 11.01 -12.99
CA ASP A 55 -10.83 11.41 -14.40
C ASP A 55 -11.34 10.27 -15.31
N CYS A 56 -10.67 9.11 -15.29
CA CYS A 56 -11.04 7.97 -16.15
C CYS A 56 -11.98 6.96 -15.47
N LEU A 57 -12.20 7.11 -14.16
CA LEU A 57 -13.05 6.26 -13.33
C LEU A 57 -12.60 4.80 -13.17
N ASP A 58 -11.43 4.45 -13.71
CA ASP A 58 -10.80 3.14 -13.53
C ASP A 58 -10.38 2.91 -12.08
N ARG A 59 -10.30 1.62 -11.73
CA ARG A 59 -9.94 1.13 -10.42
C ARG A 59 -8.61 0.39 -10.47
N TRP A 60 -7.78 0.64 -9.46
CA TRP A 60 -6.49 -0.03 -9.25
C TRP A 60 -6.48 -0.73 -7.91
N ASP A 61 -6.06 -1.99 -7.88
CA ASP A 61 -5.85 -2.78 -6.67
C ASP A 61 -4.35 -2.99 -6.49
N LEU A 62 -3.78 -2.43 -5.43
CA LEU A 62 -2.33 -2.47 -5.14
C LEU A 62 -2.07 -3.28 -3.87
N VAL A 63 -0.98 -4.04 -3.89
CA VAL A 63 -0.49 -4.80 -2.73
C VAL A 63 0.46 -3.91 -1.95
N ILE A 64 0.25 -3.80 -0.63
CA ILE A 64 1.15 -3.12 0.29
C ILE A 64 2.48 -3.89 0.37
N SER A 65 3.59 -3.19 0.13
CA SER A 65 4.94 -3.73 0.23
C SER A 65 5.60 -3.40 1.57
N GLU A 66 6.65 -4.15 1.92
CA GLU A 66 7.44 -3.90 3.14
C GLU A 66 8.15 -2.53 3.12
N ASP A 67 8.30 -1.93 1.94
CA ASP A 67 9.00 -0.66 1.70
C ASP A 67 8.05 0.55 1.54
N ASP A 68 6.73 0.36 1.69
CA ASP A 68 5.73 1.45 1.67
C ASP A 68 5.77 2.27 2.99
N ASP A 69 6.94 2.80 3.34
CA ASP A 69 7.15 3.82 4.38
C ASP A 69 7.25 5.17 3.64
N ASP A 70 6.46 6.18 4.06
CA ASP A 70 6.17 7.46 3.37
C ASP A 70 7.40 8.34 3.06
N SER A 71 8.30 7.87 2.21
CA SER A 71 9.45 8.59 1.69
C SER A 71 9.09 9.25 0.35
N VAL A 72 8.15 10.19 0.38
CA VAL A 72 8.05 11.24 -0.66
C VAL A 72 8.37 12.61 -0.07
N ALA A 73 9.52 12.70 0.60
CA ALA A 73 10.22 13.96 0.76
C ALA A 73 10.70 14.45 -0.62
N ARG A 74 9.87 15.23 -1.32
CA ARG A 74 10.36 16.05 -2.43
C ARG A 74 11.19 17.20 -1.86
N GLY A 75 12.50 17.12 -2.04
CA GLY A 75 13.42 18.24 -1.85
C GLY A 75 14.52 18.21 -2.92
N ASP A 76 14.32 18.98 -3.99
CA ASP A 76 15.27 19.94 -4.59
C ASP A 76 14.52 20.81 -5.63
#